data_AF-A0A0A1ZMZ7-F1
#
_entry.id   AF-A0A0A1ZMZ7-F1
#
_cell.length_a   1.000
_cell.length_b   1.000
_cell.length_c   1.000
_cell.angle_alpha   90.00
_cell.angle_beta   90.00
_cell.angle_gamma   90.00
#
_symmetry.space_group_name_H-M   'P 1'
#
loop_
_entity.id
_entity.type
_entity.pdbx_description
1 polymer ?
#
loop_
_entity_poly.entity_id
_entity_poly.type
_entity_poly.pdbx_seq_one_letter_code
_entity_poly.pdbx_strand_id
1 'polypeptide(L)'
;MNILKNLFLFNKKYEMNIGTNYEVVDKYIEIAKLVKEARIHKNLTITELSQISKIPERTIFSIENNNKNIRPKYPFIRSILIKLEECLVFKKNTLLDLAIRERETFKKEKKDFLLSKFDLINTWQGTLLYFFILVLTVFILKRYFILNVNVIEIQNIENKIIDK
;
A
#
# COMPACT_ATOMS: atom_id res chain seq x y z
N MET A 1 1.69 -37.33 -33.93
CA MET A 1 1.64 -36.99 -32.50
C MET A 1 3.08 -36.96 -31.96
N ASN A 2 3.67 -35.77 -31.74
CA ASN A 2 4.93 -35.56 -30.97
C ASN A 2 5.31 -34.06 -30.84
N ILE A 3 4.35 -33.18 -30.54
CA ILE A 3 4.59 -31.72 -30.50
C ILE A 3 4.93 -31.22 -29.07
N LEU A 4 4.86 -32.09 -28.06
CA LEU A 4 5.02 -31.71 -26.64
C LEU A 4 6.32 -32.22 -25.98
N LYS A 5 7.43 -32.31 -26.72
CA LYS A 5 8.70 -32.80 -26.14
C LYS A 5 9.74 -31.74 -25.76
N ASN A 6 9.55 -30.46 -26.12
CA ASN A 6 10.57 -29.42 -25.87
C ASN A 6 10.17 -28.35 -24.84
N LEU A 7 9.09 -28.54 -24.07
CA LEU A 7 8.57 -27.52 -23.16
C LEU A 7 9.29 -27.41 -21.80
N PHE A 8 10.38 -28.14 -21.57
CA PHE A 8 11.05 -28.13 -20.27
C PHE A 8 12.57 -28.28 -20.39
N LEU A 9 13.28 -27.16 -20.50
CA LEU A 9 14.68 -27.03 -20.09
C LEU A 9 14.94 -25.64 -19.46
N PHE A 10 14.11 -25.25 -18.47
CA PHE A 10 14.54 -24.26 -17.47
C PHE A 10 15.36 -24.97 -16.40
N ASN A 11 16.60 -25.34 -16.74
CA ASN A 11 17.57 -25.83 -15.79
C ASN A 11 18.94 -25.16 -16.05
N LYS A 12 18.94 -23.82 -16.17
CA LYS A 12 20.17 -23.06 -15.95
C LYS A 12 20.27 -22.78 -14.46
N LYS A 13 21.01 -23.65 -13.76
CA LYS A 13 21.41 -23.46 -12.37
C LYS A 13 22.12 -22.11 -12.30
N TYR A 14 21.45 -21.11 -11.72
CA TYR A 14 22.02 -19.77 -11.54
C TYR A 14 22.99 -19.88 -10.37
N GLU A 15 24.28 -20.06 -10.67
CA GLU A 15 25.34 -19.86 -9.67
C GLU A 15 25.35 -18.38 -9.30
N MET A 16 24.67 -18.05 -8.19
CA MET A 16 24.92 -16.81 -7.47
C MET A 16 26.36 -16.86 -6.97
N ASN A 17 27.29 -16.30 -7.73
CA ASN A 17 28.50 -15.75 -7.15
C ASN A 17 28.05 -14.57 -6.28
N ILE A 18 27.90 -14.84 -4.98
CA ILE A 18 27.60 -13.83 -3.96
C ILE A 18 28.87 -13.00 -3.77
N GLY A 19 29.12 -12.12 -4.74
CA GLY A 19 29.96 -10.94 -4.57
C GLY A 19 29.11 -9.88 -3.89
N THR A 20 29.46 -9.59 -2.65
CA THR A 20 28.82 -8.60 -1.77
C THR A 20 28.79 -7.21 -2.41
N ASN A 21 27.63 -6.80 -2.92
CA ASN A 21 27.24 -5.40 -3.00
C ASN A 21 25.73 -5.31 -2.77
N TYR A 22 25.33 -4.71 -1.65
CA TYR A 22 23.93 -4.46 -1.28
C TYR A 22 23.35 -3.32 -2.14
N GLU A 23 23.44 -3.41 -3.47
CA GLU A 23 22.64 -2.56 -4.32
C GLU A 23 21.20 -3.03 -4.22
N VAL A 24 20.30 -2.12 -3.86
CA VAL A 24 18.85 -2.31 -3.90
C VAL A 24 18.46 -2.61 -5.34
N VAL A 25 18.48 -3.90 -5.72
CA VAL A 25 18.15 -4.35 -7.07
C VAL A 25 16.69 -4.00 -7.33
N ASP A 26 16.47 -3.03 -8.20
CA ASP A 26 15.15 -2.62 -8.70
C ASP A 26 14.51 -3.81 -9.42
N LYS A 27 13.51 -4.43 -8.78
CA LYS A 27 12.87 -5.66 -9.28
C LYS A 27 12.10 -5.41 -10.57
N TYR A 28 11.75 -4.15 -10.89
CA TYR A 28 11.22 -3.83 -12.21
C TYR A 28 12.25 -3.98 -13.33
N ILE A 29 13.56 -4.04 -13.05
CA ILE A 29 14.57 -4.42 -14.05
C ILE A 29 14.34 -5.85 -14.52
N GLU A 30 14.02 -6.75 -13.58
CA GLU A 30 13.71 -8.14 -13.89
C GLU A 30 12.41 -8.25 -14.72
N ILE A 31 11.38 -7.50 -14.32
CA ILE A 31 10.12 -7.42 -15.09
C ILE A 31 10.39 -6.90 -16.51
N ALA A 32 11.16 -5.83 -16.65
CA ALA A 32 11.51 -5.23 -17.93
C ALA A 32 12.18 -6.23 -18.87
N LYS A 33 13.15 -6.98 -18.32
CA LYS A 33 13.88 -8.03 -19.03
C LYS A 33 12.96 -9.16 -19.46
N LEU A 34 12.15 -9.70 -18.54
CA LEU A 34 11.22 -10.81 -18.83
C LEU A 34 10.21 -10.44 -19.91
N VAL A 35 9.58 -9.25 -19.80
CA VAL A 35 8.59 -8.78 -20.78
C VAL A 35 9.24 -8.64 -22.17
N LYS A 36 10.42 -8.04 -22.23
CA LYS A 36 11.16 -7.85 -23.49
C LYS A 36 11.56 -9.18 -24.13
N GLU A 37 12.10 -10.10 -23.33
CA GLU A 37 12.49 -11.45 -23.79
C GLU A 37 11.30 -12.24 -24.32
N ALA A 38 10.17 -12.24 -23.60
CA ALA A 38 8.97 -12.94 -24.04
C ALA A 38 8.35 -12.31 -25.30
N ARG A 39 8.40 -10.99 -25.44
CA ARG A 39 7.96 -10.31 -26.65
C ARG A 39 8.81 -10.73 -27.86
N ILE A 40 10.14 -10.69 -27.70
CA ILE A 40 11.09 -11.10 -28.76
C ILE A 40 10.90 -12.58 -29.11
N HIS A 41 10.72 -13.44 -28.12
CA HIS A 41 10.47 -14.87 -28.35
C HIS A 41 9.19 -15.13 -29.15
N LYS A 42 8.17 -14.28 -28.99
CA LYS A 42 6.94 -14.35 -29.79
C LYS A 42 7.03 -13.65 -31.14
N ASN A 43 8.19 -13.09 -31.50
CA ASN A 43 8.39 -12.25 -32.69
C ASN A 43 7.38 -11.10 -32.79
N LEU A 44 6.99 -10.52 -31.66
CA LEU A 44 6.04 -9.40 -31.64
C LEU A 44 6.78 -8.06 -31.63
N THR A 45 6.31 -7.13 -32.44
CA THR A 45 6.64 -5.71 -32.31
C THR A 45 5.90 -5.07 -31.13
N ILE A 46 6.35 -3.90 -30.69
CA ILE A 46 5.67 -3.16 -29.60
C ILE A 46 4.27 -2.72 -30.04
N THR A 47 4.11 -2.33 -31.31
CA THR A 47 2.83 -1.96 -31.93
C THR A 47 1.85 -3.13 -31.95
N GLU A 48 2.30 -4.33 -32.36
CA GLU A 48 1.47 -5.54 -32.35
C GLU A 48 1.08 -5.96 -30.93
N LEU A 49 2.02 -5.93 -29.98
CA LEU A 49 1.71 -6.24 -28.59
C LEU A 49 0.70 -5.24 -28.02
N SER A 50 0.83 -3.96 -28.34
CA SER A 50 -0.12 -2.90 -27.97
C SER A 50 -1.53 -3.19 -28.48
N GLN A 51 -1.66 -3.60 -29.75
CA GLN A 51 -2.94 -3.96 -30.35
C GLN A 51 -3.57 -5.19 -29.68
N ILE A 52 -2.78 -6.25 -29.45
CA ILE A 52 -3.25 -7.50 -28.84
C ILE A 52 -3.67 -7.27 -27.38
N SER A 53 -2.87 -6.55 -26.61
CA SER A 53 -3.10 -6.37 -25.18
C SER A 53 -4.01 -5.18 -24.85
N LYS A 54 -4.28 -4.30 -25.82
CA LYS A 54 -4.94 -2.99 -25.65
C LYS A 54 -4.20 -2.08 -24.65
N ILE A 55 -2.88 -2.21 -24.56
CA ILE A 55 -2.03 -1.37 -23.71
C ILE A 55 -1.28 -0.39 -24.62
N PRO A 56 -1.26 0.92 -24.33
CA PRO A 56 -0.54 1.88 -25.17
C PRO A 56 0.94 1.52 -25.37
N GLU A 57 1.45 1.72 -26.57
CA GLU A 57 2.85 1.44 -26.94
C GLU A 57 3.85 2.12 -25.98
N ARG A 58 3.58 3.38 -25.63
CA ARG A 58 4.39 4.15 -24.68
C ARG A 58 4.50 3.45 -23.32
N THR A 59 3.45 2.77 -22.89
CA THR A 59 3.41 2.04 -21.62
C THR A 59 4.19 0.74 -21.70
N ILE A 60 4.07 -0.01 -22.79
CA ILE A 60 4.88 -1.22 -23.01
C ILE A 60 6.37 -0.83 -23.07
N PHE A 61 6.69 0.23 -23.81
CA PHE A 61 8.04 0.77 -23.92
C PHE A 61 8.61 1.23 -22.57
N SER A 62 7.81 1.89 -21.72
CA SER A 62 8.29 2.33 -20.40
C SER A 62 8.52 1.17 -19.43
N ILE A 63 7.76 0.06 -19.59
CA ILE A 63 7.98 -1.18 -18.84
C ILE A 63 9.26 -1.88 -19.31
N GLU A 64 9.42 -2.11 -20.62
CA GLU A 64 10.61 -2.80 -21.18
C GLU A 64 11.93 -2.06 -20.94
N ASN A 65 11.91 -0.73 -20.84
CA ASN A 65 13.10 0.08 -20.60
C ASN A 65 13.30 0.48 -19.14
N ASN A 66 12.50 -0.06 -18.22
CA ASN A 66 12.54 0.26 -16.80
C ASN A 66 12.48 1.78 -16.49
N ASN A 67 11.75 2.59 -17.29
CA ASN A 67 11.70 4.04 -17.09
C ASN A 67 10.72 4.43 -15.96
N LYS A 68 11.24 4.66 -14.76
CA LYS A 68 10.47 5.01 -13.54
C LYS A 68 9.58 6.25 -13.67
N ASN A 69 9.96 7.22 -14.51
CA ASN A 69 9.22 8.49 -14.63
C ASN A 69 7.93 8.33 -15.44
N ILE A 70 7.93 7.40 -16.40
CA ILE A 70 6.85 7.21 -17.36
C ILE A 70 6.09 5.90 -17.10
N ARG A 71 6.67 4.97 -16.33
CA ARG A 71 6.01 3.72 -15.95
C ARG A 71 4.73 4.02 -15.18
N PRO A 72 3.62 3.32 -15.48
CA PRO A 72 2.42 3.37 -14.66
C PRO A 72 2.76 3.09 -13.19
N LYS A 73 2.12 3.83 -12.29
CA LYS A 73 2.20 3.59 -10.85
C LYS A 73 1.09 2.62 -10.42
N TYR A 74 1.22 2.08 -9.21
CA TYR A 74 0.13 1.33 -8.58
C TYR A 74 -1.11 2.24 -8.41
N PRO A 75 -2.35 1.75 -8.63
CA PRO A 75 -2.75 0.37 -8.94
C PRO A 75 -2.70 -0.02 -10.42
N PHE A 76 -2.51 0.92 -11.33
CA PHE A 76 -2.59 0.68 -12.78
C PHE A 76 -1.53 -0.31 -13.30
N ILE A 77 -0.31 -0.25 -12.77
CA ILE A 77 0.74 -1.20 -13.17
C ILE A 77 0.33 -2.66 -12.93
N ARG A 78 -0.46 -2.93 -11.88
CA ARG A 78 -0.91 -4.29 -11.55
C ARG A 78 -1.81 -4.87 -12.64
N SER A 79 -2.82 -4.12 -13.11
CA SER A 79 -3.71 -4.61 -14.16
C SER A 79 -2.97 -4.77 -15.49
N ILE A 80 -2.02 -3.88 -15.78
CA ILE A 80 -1.19 -3.94 -16.98
C ILE A 80 -0.29 -5.18 -16.97
N LEU A 81 0.38 -5.49 -15.85
CA LEU A 81 1.21 -6.68 -15.73
C LEU A 81 0.39 -7.97 -15.88
N ILE A 82 -0.81 -8.05 -15.29
CA ILE A 82 -1.72 -9.19 -15.48
C ILE A 82 -2.08 -9.36 -16.96
N LYS A 83 -2.38 -8.25 -17.65
CA LYS A 83 -2.72 -8.28 -19.08
C LYS A 83 -1.53 -8.72 -19.93
N LEU A 84 -0.32 -8.26 -19.62
CA LEU A 84 0.90 -8.70 -20.28
C LEU A 84 1.19 -10.19 -20.02
N GLU A 85 0.93 -10.70 -18.82
CA GLU A 85 1.04 -12.13 -18.51
C GLU A 85 0.13 -12.98 -19.40
N GLU A 86 -1.13 -12.56 -19.58
CA GLU A 86 -2.08 -13.23 -20.47
C GLU A 86 -1.59 -13.21 -21.93
N CYS A 87 -1.18 -12.05 -22.44
CA CYS A 87 -0.78 -11.90 -23.84
C CYS A 87 0.56 -12.61 -24.16
N LEU A 88 1.49 -12.63 -23.22
CA LEU A 88 2.80 -13.27 -23.37
C LEU A 88 2.81 -14.73 -22.91
N VAL A 89 1.69 -15.27 -22.42
CA VAL A 89 1.52 -16.67 -21.97
C VAL A 89 2.51 -17.00 -20.84
N PHE A 90 2.67 -16.06 -19.91
CA PHE A 90 3.38 -16.30 -18.67
C PHE A 90 2.52 -17.14 -17.72
N LYS A 91 3.18 -17.81 -16.76
CA LYS A 91 2.48 -18.36 -15.60
C LYS A 91 1.82 -17.21 -14.85
N LYS A 92 0.53 -17.38 -14.54
CA LYS A 92 -0.27 -16.38 -13.83
C LYS A 92 0.45 -15.89 -12.56
N ASN A 93 0.48 -14.57 -12.38
CA ASN A 93 1.09 -13.82 -11.27
C ASN A 93 2.62 -13.77 -11.21
N THR A 94 3.35 -14.24 -12.23
CA THR A 94 4.82 -14.20 -12.21
C THR A 94 5.37 -12.77 -12.15
N LEU A 95 4.90 -11.88 -13.03
CA LEU A 95 5.29 -10.47 -13.06
C LEU A 95 4.67 -9.70 -11.88
N LEU A 96 3.46 -10.09 -11.48
CA LEU A 96 2.78 -9.47 -10.36
C LEU A 96 3.51 -9.70 -9.02
N ASP A 97 4.00 -10.92 -8.77
CA ASP A 97 4.72 -11.26 -7.55
C ASP A 97 6.03 -10.45 -7.42
N LEU A 98 6.72 -10.23 -8.53
CA LEU A 98 7.90 -9.36 -8.58
C LEU A 98 7.55 -7.91 -8.20
N ALA A 99 6.45 -7.38 -8.75
CA ALA A 99 6.00 -6.02 -8.46
C ALA A 99 5.49 -5.84 -7.02
N ILE A 100 4.81 -6.85 -6.45
CA ILE A 100 4.35 -6.83 -5.05
C ILE A 100 5.54 -6.83 -4.10
N ARG A 101 6.53 -7.70 -4.34
CA ARG A 101 7.75 -7.78 -3.51
C ARG A 101 8.55 -6.49 -3.53
N GLU A 102 8.50 -5.69 -4.59
CA GLU A 102 9.13 -4.37 -4.62
C GLU A 102 8.31 -3.33 -3.85
N ARG A 103 6.98 -3.41 -3.95
CA ARG A 103 6.10 -2.53 -3.17
C ARG A 103 6.25 -2.78 -1.67
N GLU A 104 6.38 -4.02 -1.24
CA GLU A 104 6.61 -4.36 0.17
C GLU A 104 7.92 -3.80 0.70
N THR A 105 9.00 -3.86 -0.09
CA THR A 105 10.28 -3.20 0.27
C THR A 105 10.12 -1.68 0.34
N PHE A 106 9.45 -1.05 -0.64
CA PHE A 106 9.17 0.39 -0.60
C PHE A 106 8.23 0.82 0.54
N LYS A 107 7.22 0.02 0.90
CA LYS A 107 6.29 0.32 1.99
C LYS A 107 6.96 0.18 3.35
N LYS A 108 7.96 -0.71 3.47
CA LYS A 108 8.79 -0.82 4.67
C LYS A 108 9.70 0.41 4.85
N GLU A 109 10.17 0.99 3.75
CA GLU A 109 10.96 2.22 3.74
C GLU A 109 10.13 3.50 4.00
N LYS A 110 8.88 3.58 3.52
CA LYS A 110 8.00 4.76 3.69
C LYS A 110 7.15 4.75 4.98
N LYS A 111 7.79 4.67 6.15
CA LYS A 111 7.09 4.75 7.45
C LYS A 111 7.27 6.07 8.23
N ASP A 112 7.60 7.16 7.56
CA ASP A 112 7.63 8.50 8.19
C ASP A 112 6.33 9.31 8.02
N PHE A 113 5.23 8.68 7.62
CA PHE A 113 3.92 9.33 7.45
C PHE A 113 3.15 9.53 8.78
N LEU A 114 3.80 10.02 9.82
CA LEU A 114 3.13 10.29 11.11
C LEU A 114 2.74 11.75 11.38
N LEU A 115 2.90 12.69 10.45
CA LEU A 115 2.49 14.09 10.67
C LEU A 115 1.90 14.79 9.44
N SER A 116 1.11 14.08 8.64
CA SER A 116 0.33 14.72 7.56
C SER A 116 -1.06 15.09 8.08
N LYS A 117 -1.22 16.37 8.47
CA LYS A 117 -2.48 17.09 8.80
C LYS A 117 -3.56 16.26 9.51
N PHE A 118 -3.51 16.23 10.85
CA PHE A 118 -4.65 15.82 11.67
C PHE A 118 -5.77 16.87 11.59
N ASP A 119 -6.58 16.84 10.52
CA ASP A 119 -7.86 17.57 10.45
C ASP A 119 -8.91 16.88 11.33
N LEU A 120 -8.70 16.90 12.65
CA LEU A 120 -9.63 16.35 13.62
C LEU A 120 -11.00 17.03 13.50
N ILE A 121 -11.03 18.33 13.23
CA ILE A 121 -12.26 19.13 13.21
C ILE A 121 -13.27 18.64 12.16
N ASN A 122 -12.80 18.22 10.98
CA ASN A 122 -13.65 17.88 9.84
C ASN A 122 -13.87 16.36 9.65
N THR A 123 -13.35 15.52 10.53
CA THR A 123 -13.51 14.06 10.44
C THR A 123 -14.61 13.55 11.36
N TRP A 124 -15.26 12.44 10.97
CA TRP A 124 -16.23 11.76 11.83
C TRP A 124 -15.59 11.29 13.15
N GLN A 125 -14.29 10.97 13.12
CA GLN A 125 -13.49 10.64 14.30
C GLN A 125 -13.38 11.82 15.28
N GLY A 126 -13.18 13.04 14.78
CA GLY A 126 -13.21 14.21 15.66
C GLY A 126 -14.61 14.57 16.14
N THR A 127 -15.65 14.35 15.33
CA THR A 127 -17.05 14.47 15.81
C THR A 127 -17.31 13.53 16.99
N LEU A 128 -16.85 12.29 16.91
CA LEU A 128 -16.92 11.32 18.00
C LEU A 128 -16.13 11.81 19.23
N LEU A 129 -14.93 12.35 19.03
CA LEU A 129 -14.10 12.90 20.10
C LEU A 129 -14.78 14.09 20.81
N TYR A 130 -15.38 15.02 20.06
CA TYR A 130 -16.15 16.13 20.62
C TYR A 130 -17.34 15.65 21.44
N PHE A 131 -18.06 14.63 20.96
CA PHE A 131 -19.14 14.01 21.71
C PHE A 131 -18.65 13.44 23.05
N PHE A 132 -17.52 12.72 23.04
CA PHE A 132 -16.92 12.21 24.27
C PHE A 132 -16.53 13.32 25.26
N ILE A 133 -15.88 14.39 24.77
CA ILE A 133 -15.50 15.53 25.61
C ILE A 133 -16.74 16.18 26.22
N LEU A 134 -17.81 16.35 25.44
CA LEU A 134 -19.06 16.96 25.90
C LEU A 134 -19.75 16.10 26.97
N VAL A 135 -19.84 14.78 26.77
CA VAL A 135 -20.42 13.89 27.79
C VAL A 135 -19.57 13.90 29.06
N LEU A 136 -18.24 13.92 28.92
CA LEU A 136 -17.32 13.93 30.05
C LEU A 136 -17.43 15.23 30.86
N THR A 137 -17.54 16.40 30.20
CA THR A 137 -17.71 17.68 30.90
C THR A 137 -19.02 17.72 31.68
N VAL A 138 -20.14 17.29 31.08
CA VAL A 138 -21.43 17.20 31.80
C VAL A 138 -21.33 16.26 32.99
N PHE A 139 -20.65 15.12 32.85
CA PHE A 139 -20.44 14.17 33.93
C PHE A 139 -19.62 14.77 35.10
N ILE A 140 -18.53 15.47 34.79
CA ILE A 140 -17.68 16.15 35.79
C ILE A 140 -18.48 17.24 36.51
N LEU A 141 -19.22 18.07 35.77
CA LEU A 141 -20.06 19.12 36.36
C LEU A 141 -21.10 18.54 37.30
N LYS A 142 -21.84 17.50 36.85
CA LYS A 142 -22.84 16.83 37.69
C LYS A 142 -22.23 16.30 38.98
N ARG A 143 -21.06 15.66 38.90
CA ARG A 143 -20.34 15.15 40.08
C ARG A 143 -19.91 16.29 41.01
N TYR A 144 -19.39 17.38 40.45
CA TYR A 144 -18.96 18.55 41.23
C TYR A 144 -20.12 19.18 42.02
N PHE A 145 -21.28 19.37 41.37
CA PHE A 145 -22.45 19.94 42.05
C PHE A 145 -22.99 19.04 43.17
N ILE A 146 -23.08 17.72 42.95
CA ILE A 146 -23.55 16.79 43.98
C ILE A 146 -22.64 16.82 45.22
N LEU A 147 -21.33 16.87 45.01
CA LEU A 147 -20.37 16.92 46.11
C LEU A 147 -20.43 18.26 46.85
N ASN A 148 -20.49 19.38 46.14
CA ASN A 148 -20.53 20.71 46.79
C ASN A 148 -21.84 20.98 47.54
N VAL A 149 -22.99 20.56 47.00
CA VAL A 149 -24.28 20.76 47.69
C VAL A 149 -24.29 20.02 49.02
N ASN A 150 -23.83 18.77 49.06
CA ASN A 150 -23.74 17.99 50.29
C ASN A 150 -22.78 18.64 51.31
N VAL A 151 -21.66 19.22 50.87
CA VAL A 151 -20.71 19.91 51.77
C VAL A 151 -21.34 21.17 52.37
N ILE A 152 -22.05 21.98 51.59
CA ILE A 152 -22.73 23.20 52.07
C ILE A 152 -23.84 22.84 53.05
N GLU A 153 -24.62 21.79 52.77
CA GLU A 153 -25.69 21.33 53.66
C GLU A 153 -25.15 20.84 55.01
N ILE A 154 -24.05 20.07 55.00
CA ILE A 154 -23.37 19.61 56.23
C ILE A 154 -22.84 20.79 57.04
N GLN A 155 -22.16 21.75 56.40
CA GLN A 155 -21.64 22.95 57.08
C GLN A 155 -22.76 23.80 57.70
N ASN A 156 -23.90 23.93 57.01
CA ASN A 156 -25.03 24.69 57.51
C ASN A 156 -25.70 23.98 58.71
N ILE A 157 -25.78 22.65 58.70
CA ILE A 157 -26.25 21.86 59.85
C ILE A 157 -25.29 22.01 61.03
N GLU A 158 -23.98 21.93 60.80
CA GLU A 158 -22.94 22.08 61.84
C GLU A 158 -23.01 23.47 62.50
N ASN A 159 -23.06 24.55 61.71
CA ASN A 159 -23.19 25.91 62.24
C ASN A 159 -24.48 26.08 63.06
N LYS A 160 -25.61 25.50 62.62
CA LYS A 160 -26.88 25.55 63.35
C LYS A 160 -26.87 24.76 64.67
N ILE A 161 -26.01 23.74 64.79
CA ILE A 161 -25.81 22.99 66.04
C ILE A 161 -24.89 23.78 67.00
N ILE A 162 -23.89 24.50 66.48
CA ILE A 162 -22.97 25.31 67.29
C ILE A 162 -23.67 26.57 67.85
N ASP A 163 -24.58 27.18 67.08
CA ASP A 163 -25.34 28.37 67.49
C ASP A 163 -26.50 28.08 68.48
N LYS A 164 -26.70 26.82 68.90
CA LYS A 164 -27.77 26.40 69.82
C LYS A 164 -27.24 25.92 71.16
#